data_AF-A0A7C9AVD8-F1
#
_entry.id   AF-A0A7C9AVD8-F1
#
_cell.length_a   1.000
_cell.length_b   1.000
_cell.length_c   1.000
_cell.angle_alpha   90.00
_cell.angle_beta   90.00
_cell.angle_gamma   90.00
#
_symmetry.space_group_name_H-M   'P 1'
#
loop_
_entity.id
_entity.type
_entity.pdbx_description
1 polymer ?
#
loop_
_entity_poly.entity_id
_entity_poly.type
_entity_poly.pdbx_seq_one_letter_code
_entity_poly.pdbx_strand_id
1 'polypeptide(L)'
;LNIDASPRKKKPLRTTNAYFYWVTREQGSFDWFKGVMNEVAELDQRGVIEMHNYLTSVYEEGDARSALITMVAALNHAKNGVDIVSGTKVRTHFAKPNWKKVLSKIGSKHANARIGVFYCGAPILAKELKVLCNE
;
A
#
# COMPACT_ATOMS: atom_id res chain seq x y z
N LEU A 1 14.48 -26.38 -39.90
CA LEU A 1 13.50 -26.70 -38.84
C LEU A 1 12.95 -25.38 -38.31
N ASN A 2 11.80 -24.95 -38.82
CA ASN A 2 11.12 -23.74 -38.36
C ASN A 2 10.42 -24.05 -37.03
N ILE A 3 10.79 -23.35 -35.96
CA ILE A 3 10.03 -23.36 -34.71
C ILE A 3 9.13 -22.12 -34.75
N ASP A 4 7.88 -22.33 -35.18
CA ASP A 4 6.81 -21.35 -35.03
C ASP A 4 6.51 -21.15 -33.54
N ALA A 5 7.12 -20.14 -32.94
CA ALA A 5 6.71 -19.66 -31.62
C ALA A 5 5.45 -18.80 -31.77
N SER A 6 4.28 -19.45 -31.74
CA SER A 6 2.99 -18.74 -31.68
C SER A 6 2.98 -17.76 -30.48
N PRO A 7 2.61 -16.48 -30.68
CA PRO A 7 2.53 -15.52 -29.59
C PRO A 7 1.42 -15.96 -28.63
N ARG A 8 1.79 -16.33 -27.39
CA ARG A 8 0.81 -16.64 -26.34
C ARG A 8 -0.13 -15.44 -26.20
N LYS A 9 -1.39 -15.58 -26.63
CA LYS A 9 -2.44 -14.57 -26.41
C LYS A 9 -2.53 -14.31 -24.91
N LYS A 10 -1.99 -13.17 -24.45
CA LYS A 10 -2.11 -12.72 -23.06
C LYS A 10 -3.60 -12.49 -22.81
N LYS A 11 -4.22 -13.31 -21.97
CA LYS A 11 -5.58 -13.06 -21.51
C LYS A 11 -5.60 -11.66 -20.89
N PRO A 12 -6.61 -10.82 -21.17
CA PRO A 12 -6.70 -9.51 -20.55
C PRO A 12 -6.69 -9.68 -19.02
N LEU A 13 -5.82 -8.92 -18.35
CA LEU A 13 -5.77 -8.90 -16.90
C LEU A 13 -7.12 -8.38 -16.41
N ARG A 14 -7.86 -9.24 -15.68
CA ARG A 14 -9.16 -8.89 -15.08
C ARG A 14 -9.02 -8.14 -13.75
N THR A 15 -7.81 -7.68 -13.40
CA THR A 15 -7.56 -6.96 -12.16
C THR A 15 -8.30 -5.62 -12.20
N THR A 16 -9.32 -5.48 -11.36
CA THR A 16 -10.12 -4.25 -11.25
C THR A 16 -9.55 -3.28 -10.23
N ASN A 17 -8.77 -3.77 -9.27
CA ASN A 17 -8.21 -3.00 -8.17
C ASN A 17 -6.84 -3.55 -7.77
N ALA A 18 -5.94 -2.65 -7.38
CA ALA A 18 -4.67 -2.97 -6.76
C ALA A 18 -4.53 -2.20 -5.44
N TYR A 19 -3.94 -2.85 -4.45
CA TYR A 19 -3.68 -2.26 -3.13
C TYR A 19 -2.17 -2.30 -2.88
N PHE A 20 -1.55 -1.13 -2.76
CA PHE A 20 -0.11 -1.02 -2.53
C PHE A 20 0.14 -0.54 -1.11
N TYR A 21 0.75 -1.41 -0.30
CA TYR A 21 1.15 -1.09 1.07
C TYR A 21 2.67 -1.02 1.15
N TRP A 22 3.19 0.17 1.45
CA TRP A 22 4.60 0.38 1.70
C TRP A 22 4.84 0.65 3.18
N VAL A 23 5.48 -0.30 3.86
CA VAL A 23 5.80 -0.23 5.28
C VAL A 23 7.30 -0.04 5.46
N THR A 24 7.71 1.02 6.17
CA THR A 24 9.11 1.30 6.49
C THR A 24 9.27 1.79 7.93
N ARG A 25 10.48 1.72 8.48
CA ARG A 25 10.84 2.35 9.76
C ARG A 25 11.39 3.76 9.56
N GLU A 26 12.06 4.03 8.46
CA GLU A 26 12.80 5.28 8.28
C GLU A 26 12.07 6.19 7.30
N GLN A 27 11.85 7.45 7.69
CA GLN A 27 11.16 8.43 6.83
C GLN A 27 11.89 8.62 5.50
N GLY A 28 13.23 8.71 5.52
CA GLY A 28 14.04 8.86 4.31
C GLY A 28 13.91 7.69 3.32
N SER A 29 13.38 6.53 3.74
CA SER A 29 13.09 5.43 2.82
C SER A 29 12.01 5.79 1.80
N PHE A 30 11.18 6.81 2.02
CA PHE A 30 10.18 7.20 1.02
C PHE A 30 10.78 7.91 -0.19
N ASP A 31 11.96 8.52 -0.06
CA ASP A 31 12.50 9.41 -1.09
C ASP A 31 12.83 8.70 -2.41
N TRP A 32 13.38 7.49 -2.36
CA TRP A 32 13.87 6.80 -3.56
C TRP A 32 12.74 6.40 -4.54
N PHE A 33 11.50 6.25 -4.07
CA PHE A 33 10.35 5.85 -4.88
C PHE A 33 9.24 6.91 -4.92
N LYS A 34 9.45 8.05 -4.25
CA LYS A 34 8.52 9.19 -4.17
C LYS A 34 8.01 9.65 -5.53
N GLY A 35 8.91 9.76 -6.52
CA GLY A 35 8.55 10.19 -7.88
C GLY A 35 7.53 9.25 -8.53
N VAL A 36 7.78 7.94 -8.44
CA VAL A 36 6.87 6.91 -8.98
C VAL A 36 5.53 6.93 -8.26
N MET A 37 5.52 7.07 -6.93
CA MET A 37 4.27 7.16 -6.15
C MET A 37 3.41 8.35 -6.58
N ASN A 38 4.03 9.50 -6.83
CA ASN A 38 3.32 10.70 -7.29
C ASN A 38 2.80 10.54 -8.72
N GLU A 39 3.60 9.98 -9.62
CA GLU A 39 3.19 9.70 -11.00
C GLU A 39 1.99 8.74 -11.03
N VAL A 40 2.03 7.65 -10.26
CA VAL A 40 0.91 6.72 -10.13
C VAL A 40 -0.34 7.43 -9.58
N ALA A 41 -0.19 8.27 -8.56
CA ALA A 41 -1.30 9.03 -7.99
C ALA A 41 -1.92 10.04 -8.99
N GLU A 42 -1.15 10.55 -9.95
CA GLU A 42 -1.61 11.46 -10.99
C GLU A 42 -2.28 10.73 -12.15
N LEU A 43 -1.74 9.58 -12.55
CA LEU A 43 -2.24 8.79 -13.67
C LEU A 43 -3.49 7.97 -13.30
N ASP A 44 -3.66 7.58 -12.04
CA ASP A 44 -4.78 6.76 -11.58
C ASP A 44 -6.08 7.56 -11.38
N GLN A 45 -6.61 8.11 -12.48
CA GLN A 45 -7.84 8.91 -12.47
C GLN A 45 -9.09 8.11 -12.05
N ARG A 46 -9.03 6.78 -12.12
CA ARG A 46 -10.16 5.89 -11.80
C ARG A 46 -10.08 5.30 -10.39
N GLY A 47 -9.02 5.61 -9.62
CA GLY A 47 -8.83 5.05 -8.29
C GLY A 47 -8.70 3.52 -8.29
N VAL A 48 -8.06 2.96 -9.32
CA VAL A 48 -7.79 1.53 -9.43
C VAL A 48 -6.71 1.09 -8.44
N ILE A 49 -5.79 1.98 -8.09
CA ILE A 49 -4.62 1.72 -7.24
C ILE A 49 -4.77 2.48 -5.91
N GLU A 50 -5.15 1.77 -4.85
CA GLU A 50 -5.21 2.31 -3.50
C GLU A 50 -3.82 2.18 -2.85
N MET A 51 -3.14 3.31 -2.59
CA MET A 51 -1.79 3.33 -2.03
C MET A 51 -1.81 3.75 -0.55
N HIS A 52 -1.00 3.06 0.27
CA HIS A 52 -0.88 3.32 1.71
C HIS A 52 0.58 3.25 2.15
N ASN A 53 1.10 4.35 2.68
CA ASN A 53 2.42 4.38 3.31
C ASN A 53 2.27 4.15 4.83
N TYR A 54 3.17 3.40 5.44
CA TYR A 54 3.23 3.20 6.89
C TYR A 54 4.63 3.49 7.42
N LEU A 55 4.73 4.46 8.32
CA LEU A 55 5.96 4.77 9.05
C LEU A 55 5.89 4.16 10.46
N THR A 56 6.67 3.10 10.67
CA THR A 56 6.61 2.24 11.85
C THR A 56 7.54 2.65 13.00
N SER A 57 8.39 3.66 12.80
CA SER A 57 9.23 4.24 13.87
C SER A 57 8.46 5.13 14.82
N VAL A 58 7.31 5.65 14.40
CA VAL A 58 6.41 6.43 15.23
C VAL A 58 5.64 5.44 16.11
N TYR A 59 5.79 5.62 17.44
CA TYR A 59 5.36 4.70 18.50
C TYR A 59 3.91 4.21 18.35
N GLU A 60 3.60 3.09 19.02
CA GLU A 60 2.33 2.34 18.93
C GLU A 60 1.06 3.21 18.98
N GLU A 61 -0.01 2.66 18.42
CA GLU A 61 -1.37 3.22 18.42
C GLU A 61 -1.79 3.57 19.87
N GLY A 62 -1.82 4.86 20.21
CA GLY A 62 -2.13 5.35 21.57
C GLY A 62 -1.10 6.30 22.20
N ASP A 63 0.12 6.44 21.64
CA ASP A 63 1.06 7.48 22.09
C ASP A 63 0.58 8.88 21.68
N ALA A 64 0.47 9.80 22.64
CA ALA A 64 0.08 11.19 22.42
C ALA A 64 0.98 11.90 21.38
N ARG A 65 2.26 11.52 21.27
CA ARG A 65 3.16 12.06 20.23
C ARG A 65 2.77 11.56 18.84
N SER A 66 2.45 10.28 18.70
CA SER A 66 1.96 9.69 17.45
C SER A 66 0.62 10.31 17.04
N ALA A 67 -0.28 10.55 17.99
CA ALA A 67 -1.55 11.23 17.75
C ALA A 67 -1.35 12.67 17.24
N LEU A 68 -0.48 13.45 17.88
CA LEU A 68 -0.17 14.81 17.45
C LEU A 68 0.44 14.85 16.05
N ILE A 69 1.43 14.00 15.77
CA ILE A 69 2.06 13.90 14.45
C ILE A 69 1.00 13.51 13.39
N THR A 70 0.12 12.56 13.72
CA THR A 70 -0.98 12.14 12.83
C THR A 70 -1.92 13.30 12.52
N MET A 71 -2.33 14.07 13.53
CA MET A 71 -3.21 15.22 13.36
C MET A 71 -2.58 16.32 12.50
N VAL A 72 -1.30 16.65 12.75
CA VAL A 72 -0.57 17.65 11.96
C VAL A 72 -0.41 17.19 10.51
N ALA A 73 -0.05 15.93 10.29
CA ALA A 73 0.07 15.35 8.95
C ALA A 73 -1.27 15.37 8.20
N ALA A 74 -2.36 14.98 8.86
CA ALA A 74 -3.70 14.99 8.28
C ALA A 74 -4.18 16.41 7.94
N LEU A 75 -3.96 17.39 8.82
CA LEU A 75 -4.31 18.80 8.58
C LEU A 75 -3.52 19.38 7.40
N ASN A 76 -2.22 19.11 7.32
CA ASN A 76 -1.42 19.57 6.19
C ASN A 76 -1.85 18.93 4.88
N HIS A 77 -2.11 17.62 4.87
CA HIS A 77 -2.59 16.92 3.68
C HIS A 77 -3.93 17.48 3.22
N ALA A 78 -4.86 17.77 4.13
CA ALA A 78 -6.14 18.39 3.80
C ALA A 78 -5.98 19.81 3.20
N LYS A 79 -4.95 20.57 3.62
CA LYS A 79 -4.69 21.93 3.13
C LYS A 79 -3.94 21.96 1.79
N ASN A 80 -2.94 21.10 1.63
CA ASN A 80 -1.97 21.18 0.55
C ASN A 80 -2.02 20.01 -0.45
N GLY A 81 -2.80 18.96 -0.15
CA GLY A 81 -2.87 17.74 -0.95
C GLY A 81 -1.61 16.87 -0.91
N VAL A 82 -0.62 17.24 -0.09
CA VAL A 82 0.69 16.57 0.03
C VAL A 82 0.93 16.18 1.48
N ASP A 83 1.36 14.94 1.66
CA ASP A 83 1.73 14.34 2.93
C ASP A 83 3.11 14.85 3.36
N ILE A 84 3.22 15.45 4.55
CA ILE A 84 4.49 16.05 5.01
C ILE A 84 5.58 15.03 5.32
N VAL A 85 5.19 13.78 5.59
CA VAL A 85 6.13 12.73 6.00
C VAL A 85 6.86 12.17 4.80
N SER A 86 6.10 11.77 3.78
CA SER A 86 6.64 11.19 2.54
C SER A 86 6.89 12.23 1.44
N GLY A 87 6.30 13.42 1.56
CA GLY A 87 6.26 14.42 0.48
C GLY A 87 5.46 13.96 -0.75
N THR A 88 4.61 12.95 -0.63
CA THR A 88 3.79 12.41 -1.73
C THR A 88 2.33 12.84 -1.61
N LYS A 89 1.54 12.64 -2.67
CA LYS A 89 0.06 12.75 -2.61
C LYS A 89 -0.58 11.62 -1.80
N VAL A 90 0.17 10.56 -1.50
CA VAL A 90 -0.27 9.37 -0.77
C VAL A 90 -0.19 9.60 0.72
N ARG A 91 -1.27 9.28 1.44
CA ARG A 91 -1.34 9.44 2.89
C ARG A 91 -0.38 8.47 3.60
N THR A 92 0.38 8.99 4.56
CA THR A 92 1.17 8.18 5.49
C THR A 92 0.36 7.87 6.76
N HIS A 93 0.33 6.60 7.12
CA HIS A 93 -0.17 6.07 8.39
C HIS A 93 1.02 5.84 9.32
N PHE A 94 0.77 5.90 10.62
CA PHE A 94 1.79 5.64 11.64
C PHE A 94 1.55 4.29 12.31
N ALA A 95 2.59 3.77 12.97
CA ALA A 95 2.65 2.41 13.50
C ALA A 95 2.55 1.32 12.40
N LYS A 96 2.48 0.06 12.82
CA LYS A 96 2.38 -1.09 11.90
C LYS A 96 0.93 -1.27 11.42
N PRO A 97 0.71 -1.71 10.17
CA PRO A 97 -0.62 -2.10 9.72
C PRO A 97 -1.16 -3.27 10.55
N ASN A 98 -2.44 -3.22 10.91
CA ASN A 98 -3.15 -4.40 11.38
C ASN A 98 -3.57 -5.24 10.17
N TRP A 99 -2.72 -6.19 9.77
CA TRP A 99 -2.93 -6.97 8.54
C TRP A 99 -4.21 -7.78 8.55
N LYS A 100 -4.65 -8.29 9.71
CA LYS A 100 -5.93 -8.99 9.84
C LYS A 100 -7.10 -8.08 9.47
N LYS A 101 -7.13 -6.85 10.01
CA LYS A 101 -8.16 -5.85 9.67
C LYS A 101 -8.06 -5.43 8.20
N VAL A 102 -6.85 -5.21 7.69
CA VAL A 102 -6.62 -4.82 6.28
C VAL A 102 -7.14 -5.89 5.32
N LEU A 103 -6.70 -7.14 5.47
CA LEU A 103 -7.09 -8.24 4.58
C LEU A 103 -8.58 -8.55 4.70
N SER A 104 -9.14 -8.55 5.92
CA SER A 104 -10.58 -8.72 6.13
C SER A 104 -11.39 -7.63 5.41
N LYS A 105 -11.00 -6.36 5.54
CA LYS A 105 -11.68 -5.24 4.85
C LYS A 105 -11.62 -5.39 3.33
N ILE A 106 -10.46 -5.75 2.77
CA ILE A 106 -10.30 -5.95 1.32
C ILE A 106 -11.15 -7.15 0.86
N GLY A 107 -11.15 -8.25 1.62
CA GLY A 107 -11.98 -9.44 1.37
C GLY A 107 -13.47 -9.12 1.35
N SER A 108 -13.96 -8.35 2.32
CA SER A 108 -15.37 -7.92 2.36
C SER A 108 -15.72 -6.96 1.22
N LYS A 109 -14.82 -6.04 0.85
CA LYS A 109 -15.04 -5.09 -0.27
C LYS A 109 -15.14 -5.81 -1.62
N HIS A 110 -14.41 -6.92 -1.79
CA HIS A 110 -14.36 -7.71 -3.03
C HIS A 110 -14.91 -9.12 -2.82
N ALA A 111 -16.13 -9.21 -2.27
CA ALA A 111 -16.78 -10.48 -2.02
C ALA A 111 -16.84 -11.34 -3.30
N ASN A 112 -16.52 -12.63 -3.17
CA ASN A 112 -16.48 -13.62 -4.26
C ASN A 112 -15.39 -13.39 -5.33
N ALA A 113 -14.48 -12.43 -5.14
CA ALA A 113 -13.32 -12.26 -6.01
C ALA A 113 -12.13 -13.09 -5.51
N ARG A 114 -11.26 -13.52 -6.43
CA ARG A 114 -9.95 -14.05 -6.08
C ARG A 114 -8.99 -12.90 -5.85
N ILE A 115 -8.45 -12.79 -4.64
CA ILE A 115 -7.52 -11.74 -4.25
C ILE A 115 -6.11 -12.33 -4.21
N GLY A 116 -5.20 -11.78 -5.03
CA GLY A 116 -3.80 -12.15 -5.00
C GLY A 116 -3.03 -11.26 -4.03
N VAL A 117 -2.28 -11.87 -3.11
CA VAL A 117 -1.39 -11.14 -2.19
C VAL A 117 0.05 -11.41 -2.58
N PHE A 118 0.79 -10.33 -2.86
CA PHE A 118 2.21 -10.36 -3.21
C PHE A 118 2.98 -9.65 -2.10
N TYR A 119 4.11 -10.23 -1.69
CA TYR A 119 4.88 -9.72 -0.56
C TYR A 119 6.37 -9.75 -0.86
N CYS A 120 7.06 -8.65 -0.55
CA CYS A 120 8.50 -8.50 -0.62
C CYS A 120 8.98 -7.80 0.66
N GLY A 121 9.71 -8.50 1.52
CA GLY A 121 10.18 -7.95 2.79
C GLY A 121 10.60 -9.03 3.80
N ALA A 122 10.57 -8.66 5.09
CA ALA A 122 10.99 -9.52 6.19
C ALA A 122 10.23 -10.87 6.22
N PRO A 123 10.92 -12.02 6.34
CA PRO A 123 10.29 -13.35 6.32
C PRO A 123 9.22 -13.57 7.40
N ILE A 124 9.32 -12.89 8.54
CA ILE A 124 8.35 -13.00 9.64
C ILE A 124 6.96 -12.55 9.18
N LEU A 125 6.87 -11.42 8.49
CA LEU A 125 5.60 -10.91 7.99
C LEU A 125 5.08 -11.75 6.82
N ALA A 126 5.96 -12.33 5.99
CA ALA A 126 5.54 -13.28 4.96
C ALA A 126 4.77 -14.48 5.55
N LYS A 127 5.23 -15.01 6.70
CA LYS A 127 4.57 -16.11 7.41
C LYS A 127 3.20 -15.69 7.94
N GLU A 128 3.12 -14.52 8.57
CA GLU A 128 1.87 -13.95 9.08
C GLU A 128 0.84 -13.76 7.97
N LEU A 129 1.22 -13.08 6.87
CA LEU A 129 0.33 -12.86 5.73
C LEU A 129 -0.15 -14.18 5.11
N LYS A 130 0.72 -15.19 5.02
CA LYS A 130 0.33 -16.51 4.52
C LYS A 130 -0.76 -17.14 5.38
N VAL A 131 -0.69 -17.03 6.70
CA VAL A 131 -1.75 -17.55 7.58
C VAL A 131 -3.04 -16.77 7.36
N LEU A 132 -2.99 -15.43 7.43
CA LEU A 132 -4.16 -14.57 7.29
C LEU A 132 -4.87 -14.69 5.94
N CYS A 133 -4.15 -14.99 4.86
CA CYS A 133 -4.75 -15.18 3.53
C CYS A 133 -5.51 -16.51 3.38
N ASN A 134 -5.39 -17.43 4.34
CA ASN A 134 -6.10 -18.72 4.36
C ASN A 134 -7.18 -18.78 5.44
N GLU A 135 -7.43 -17.70 6.18
CA GLU A 135 -8.60 -17.52 7.06
C GLU A 135 -9.83 -17.11 6.25
#